data_AF-A0A355BQK1-F1
#
_entry.id   AF-A0A355BQK1-F1
#
_cell.length_a   1.000
_cell.length_b   1.000
_cell.length_c   1.000
_cell.angle_alpha   90.00
_cell.angle_beta   90.00
_cell.angle_gamma   90.00
#
_symmetry.space_group_name_H-M   'P 1'
#
loop_
_entity.id
_entity.type
_entity.pdbx_description
1 polymer ?
#
loop_
_entity_poly.entity_id
_entity_poly.type
_entity_poly.pdbx_seq_one_letter_code
_entity_poly.pdbx_strand_id
1 'polypeptide(L)'
;IKINGMDLTAGTYSLFTIPHQNKWSVIFNNDLGLWGAYNYNPKQDVLRFDVPSTRSRDVVYESFTIQLNSRNDRADLLMVWDDTQVVIPIQFQDQKL
;
A
#
# COMPACT_ATOMS: atom_id res chain seq x y z
N ILE A 1 4.52 -11.80 -6.74
CA ILE A 1 3.41 -10.81 -6.79
C ILE A 1 4.03 -9.50 -7.20
N LYS A 2 3.37 -8.68 -8.01
CA LYS A 2 3.84 -7.32 -8.27
C LYS A 2 3.03 -6.29 -7.50
N ILE A 3 3.70 -5.40 -6.79
CA ILE A 3 3.12 -4.26 -6.09
C ILE A 3 3.65 -2.99 -6.76
N ASN A 4 2.76 -2.17 -7.31
CA ASN A 4 3.14 -1.00 -8.09
C ASN A 4 4.18 -1.32 -9.20
N GLY A 5 4.02 -2.48 -9.85
CA GLY A 5 4.95 -2.99 -10.88
C GLY A 5 6.24 -3.64 -10.37
N MET A 6 6.56 -3.49 -9.08
CA MET A 6 7.77 -4.05 -8.46
C MET A 6 7.51 -5.45 -7.92
N ASP A 7 8.48 -6.36 -8.08
CA ASP A 7 8.34 -7.72 -7.55
C ASP A 7 8.44 -7.75 -6.01
N LEU A 8 7.48 -8.42 -5.40
CA LEU A 8 7.45 -8.74 -3.97
C LEU A 8 7.18 -10.25 -3.82
N THR A 9 8.03 -10.91 -3.04
CA THR A 9 7.85 -12.31 -2.65
C THR A 9 6.53 -12.45 -1.89
N ALA A 10 5.80 -13.55 -2.11
CA ALA A 10 4.58 -13.81 -1.36
C ALA A 10 4.91 -14.01 0.13
N GLY A 11 4.16 -13.36 1.02
CA GLY A 11 4.41 -13.38 2.45
C GLY A 11 3.52 -12.42 3.22
N THR A 12 3.80 -12.30 4.51
CA THR A 12 3.13 -11.38 5.43
C THR A 12 4.08 -10.25 5.77
N TYR A 13 3.60 -9.01 5.65
CA TYR A 13 4.39 -7.79 5.84
C TYR A 13 3.59 -6.78 6.66
N SER A 14 4.29 -5.94 7.41
CA SER A 14 3.73 -4.69 7.92
C SER A 14 3.70 -3.64 6.80
N LEU A 15 2.60 -2.89 6.72
CA LEU A 15 2.45 -1.77 5.80
C LEU A 15 2.68 -0.45 6.55
N PHE A 16 3.65 0.34 6.09
CA PHE A 16 3.89 1.70 6.56
C PHE A 16 3.71 2.70 5.42
N THR A 17 3.30 3.92 5.76
CA THR A 17 3.20 5.01 4.81
C THR A 17 3.78 6.31 5.39
N ILE A 18 4.36 7.13 4.53
CA ILE A 18 4.78 8.50 4.84
C ILE A 18 3.97 9.42 3.92
N PRO A 19 2.92 10.09 4.44
CA PRO A 19 2.10 10.97 3.62
C PRO A 19 2.82 12.29 3.34
N HIS A 20 2.78 12.72 2.08
CA HIS A 20 3.12 14.08 1.65
C HIS A 20 1.94 14.68 0.87
N GLN A 21 2.02 15.97 0.52
CA GLN A 21 0.94 16.69 -0.14
C GLN A 21 0.48 16.05 -1.47
N ASN A 22 1.43 15.64 -2.32
CA ASN A 22 1.13 15.16 -3.69
C ASN A 22 1.49 13.68 -3.92
N LYS A 23 2.06 13.02 -2.91
CA LYS A 23 2.48 11.62 -2.98
C LYS A 23 2.58 11.02 -1.60
N TRP A 24 2.43 9.71 -1.49
CA TRP A 24 2.75 8.96 -0.29
C TRP A 24 3.93 8.04 -0.60
N SER A 25 4.89 7.93 0.31
CA SER A 25 5.85 6.83 0.27
C SER A 25 5.21 5.63 0.96
N VAL A 26 5.14 4.50 0.27
CA VAL A 26 4.59 3.23 0.75
C VAL A 26 5.73 2.28 1.01
N ILE A 27 5.67 1.57 2.13
CA ILE A 27 6.74 0.70 2.61
C ILE A 27 6.13 -0.63 3.07
N PHE A 28 6.67 -1.72 2.54
CA PHE A 28 6.44 -3.07 3.06
C PHE A 28 7.67 -3.46 3.89
N ASN A 29 7.43 -3.88 5.13
CA ASN A 29 8.48 -4.15 6.11
C ASN A 29 8.29 -5.54 6.73
N ASN A 30 9.39 -6.26 6.99
CA ASN A 30 9.36 -7.62 7.56
C ASN A 30 9.00 -7.67 9.06
N ASP A 31 9.15 -6.57 9.81
CA ASP A 31 8.83 -6.56 11.24
C ASP A 31 7.31 -6.54 11.44
N LEU A 32 6.78 -7.61 12.02
CA LEU A 32 5.34 -7.78 12.27
C LEU A 32 4.97 -7.39 13.71
N GLY A 33 3.70 -7.05 13.94
CA GLY A 33 3.15 -6.83 15.29
C GLY A 33 3.59 -5.53 15.97
N LEU A 34 4.11 -4.57 15.20
CA LEU A 34 4.51 -3.27 15.73
C LEU A 34 3.29 -2.41 16.08
N TRP A 35 3.35 -1.69 17.20
CA TRP A 35 2.31 -0.75 17.61
C TRP A 35 2.57 0.63 16.99
N GLY A 36 2.40 0.72 15.67
CA GLY A 36 2.73 1.90 14.88
C GLY A 36 4.23 2.03 14.56
N ALA A 37 4.68 3.25 14.26
CA ALA A 37 6.01 3.51 13.71
C ALA A 37 7.13 3.71 14.75
N TYR A 38 6.85 3.62 16.06
CA TYR A 38 7.85 3.87 17.11
C TYR A 38 9.07 2.94 17.04
N ASN A 39 8.82 1.67 16.69
CA ASN A 39 9.84 0.64 16.56
C ASN A 39 10.16 0.34 15.09
N TYR A 40 9.78 1.23 14.16
CA TYR A 40 10.08 1.06 12.75
C TYR A 40 11.58 1.01 12.51
N ASN A 41 12.05 -0.03 11.82
CA ASN A 41 13.43 -0.20 11.43
C ASN A 41 13.55 -0.21 9.89
N PRO A 42 14.15 0.83 9.28
CA PRO A 42 14.27 0.91 7.82
C PRO A 42 15.14 -0.19 7.21
N LYS A 43 15.96 -0.89 8.01
CA LYS A 43 16.74 -2.05 7.53
C LYS A 43 15.86 -3.27 7.21
N GLN A 44 14.60 -3.27 7.66
CA GLN A 44 13.63 -4.34 7.42
C GLN A 44 12.68 -4.01 6.27
N ASP A 45 12.87 -2.85 5.60
CA ASP A 45 12.12 -2.49 4.40
C ASP A 45 12.50 -3.44 3.26
N VAL A 46 11.51 -4.17 2.74
CA VAL A 46 11.69 -5.06 1.59
C VAL A 46 11.21 -4.42 0.30
N LEU A 47 10.33 -3.44 0.40
CA LEU A 47 9.85 -2.68 -0.74
C LEU A 47 9.49 -1.28 -0.28
N ARG A 48 9.95 -0.27 -1.04
CA ARG A 48 9.63 1.13 -0.80
C ARG A 48 9.45 1.86 -2.12
N PHE A 49 8.33 2.54 -2.28
CA PHE A 49 8.03 3.30 -3.50
C PHE A 49 7.13 4.49 -3.21
N ASP A 50 7.16 5.46 -4.12
CA ASP A 50 6.23 6.59 -4.08
C ASP A 50 5.02 6.32 -4.98
N VAL A 51 3.86 6.77 -4.52
CA VAL A 51 2.60 6.71 -5.25
C VAL A 51 1.91 8.08 -5.15
N PRO A 52 1.34 8.63 -6.23
CA PRO A 52 0.67 9.92 -6.18
C PRO A 52 -0.53 9.87 -5.22
N SER A 53 -0.71 10.92 -4.43
CA SER A 53 -1.98 11.19 -3.76
C SER A 53 -2.85 12.01 -4.70
N THR A 54 -4.12 11.65 -4.77
CA THR A 54 -5.10 12.28 -5.66
C THR A 54 -6.34 12.65 -4.88
N ARG A 55 -7.15 13.56 -5.43
CA ARG A 55 -8.39 13.95 -4.79
C ARG A 55 -9.50 12.95 -5.11
N SER A 56 -10.14 12.37 -4.10
CA SER A 56 -11.40 11.63 -4.22
C SER A 56 -12.49 12.58 -4.71
N ARG A 57 -13.14 12.28 -5.83
CA ARG A 57 -14.07 13.20 -6.50
C ARG A 57 -15.53 13.05 -6.04
N ASP A 58 -15.87 11.88 -5.48
CA ASP A 58 -17.27 11.47 -5.36
C ASP A 58 -17.71 11.18 -3.91
N VAL A 59 -16.77 10.92 -2.99
CA VAL A 59 -17.07 10.56 -1.59
C VAL A 59 -16.00 11.11 -0.65
N VAL A 60 -16.42 11.79 0.42
CA VAL A 60 -15.56 12.19 1.54
C VAL A 60 -15.56 11.07 2.58
N TYR A 61 -14.37 10.62 2.96
CA TYR A 61 -14.21 9.55 3.96
C TYR A 61 -13.76 10.13 5.31
N GLU A 62 -14.66 10.20 6.28
CA GLU A 62 -14.33 10.70 7.63
C GLU A 62 -13.29 9.83 8.33
N SER A 63 -13.42 8.51 8.19
CA SER A 63 -12.49 7.53 8.75
C SER A 63 -11.46 7.10 7.72
N PHE A 64 -10.18 7.04 8.11
CA PHE A 64 -9.15 6.42 7.28
C PHE A 64 -9.53 4.97 6.95
N THR A 65 -9.68 4.70 5.66
CA THR A 65 -10.19 3.44 5.13
C THR A 65 -9.16 2.79 4.22
N ILE A 66 -8.94 1.50 4.42
CA ILE A 66 -8.14 0.66 3.54
C ILE A 66 -9.05 -0.39 2.91
N GLN A 67 -9.04 -0.49 1.60
CA GLN A 67 -9.89 -1.41 0.85
C GLN A 67 -9.08 -2.13 -0.23
N LEU A 68 -9.38 -3.41 -0.45
CA LEU A 68 -8.87 -4.18 -1.58
C LEU A 68 -9.99 -4.41 -2.60
N ASN A 69 -9.81 -3.87 -3.79
CA ASN A 69 -10.71 -4.05 -4.92
C ASN A 69 -10.12 -5.05 -5.92
N SER A 70 -10.48 -6.32 -5.79
CA SER A 70 -9.93 -7.40 -6.61
C SER A 70 -10.71 -7.63 -7.91
N ARG A 71 -9.99 -7.93 -8.99
CA ARG A 71 -10.53 -8.34 -10.29
C ARG A 71 -9.55 -9.32 -10.97
N ASN A 72 -9.93 -10.59 -11.03
CA ASN A 72 -9.12 -11.67 -11.63
C ASN A 72 -7.70 -11.72 -11.03
N ASP A 73 -6.67 -11.58 -11.87
CA ASP A 73 -5.24 -11.56 -11.56
C ASP A 73 -4.74 -10.21 -11.06
N ARG A 74 -5.64 -9.26 -10.77
CA ARG A 74 -5.30 -7.91 -10.30
C ARG A 74 -6.11 -7.50 -9.09
N ALA A 75 -5.58 -6.58 -8.31
CA ALA A 75 -6.30 -5.86 -7.27
C ALA A 75 -5.78 -4.44 -7.14
N ASP A 76 -6.64 -3.54 -6.69
CA ASP A 76 -6.22 -2.21 -6.24
C ASP A 76 -6.32 -2.13 -4.71
N LEU A 77 -5.20 -1.85 -4.05
CA LEU A 77 -5.18 -1.47 -2.63
C LEU A 77 -5.42 0.03 -2.54
N LEU A 78 -6.60 0.38 -2.06
CA LEU A 78 -7.08 1.74 -1.92
C LEU A 78 -6.89 2.20 -0.47
N MET A 79 -6.30 3.38 -0.29
CA MET A 79 -6.22 4.07 0.99
C MET A 79 -6.85 5.45 0.83
N VAL A 80 -7.88 5.76 1.62
CA VAL A 80 -8.66 7.00 1.52
C VAL A 80 -8.91 7.63 2.88
N TRP A 81 -8.84 8.95 2.94
CA TRP A 81 -9.25 9.77 4.08
C TRP A 81 -9.52 11.20 3.64
N ASP A 82 -10.60 11.77 4.15
CA ASP A 82 -11.18 13.04 3.70
C ASP A 82 -11.38 13.01 2.18
N ASP A 83 -10.77 13.94 1.45
CA ASP A 83 -10.74 13.98 0.00
C ASP A 83 -9.42 13.43 -0.59
N THR A 84 -8.53 12.84 0.21
CA THR A 84 -7.26 12.27 -0.24
C THR A 84 -7.39 10.78 -0.53
N GLN A 85 -6.87 10.34 -1.68
CA GLN A 85 -6.87 8.97 -2.14
C GLN A 85 -5.49 8.55 -2.67
N VAL A 86 -5.09 7.33 -2.32
CA VAL A 86 -3.94 6.61 -2.86
C VAL A 86 -4.40 5.25 -3.38
N VAL A 87 -3.95 4.89 -4.59
CA VAL A 87 -4.26 3.62 -5.26
C VAL A 87 -2.96 2.88 -5.54
N ILE A 88 -2.79 1.68 -5.00
CA ILE A 88 -1.63 0.83 -5.26
C ILE A 88 -2.08 -0.37 -6.09
N PRO A 89 -1.66 -0.49 -7.36
CA PRO A 89 -2.02 -1.63 -8.19
C PRO A 89 -1.21 -2.87 -7.78
N ILE A 90 -1.90 -3.99 -7.68
CA ILE A 90 -1.37 -5.32 -7.34
C ILE A 90 -1.66 -6.26 -8.50
N GLN A 91 -0.65 -7.05 -8.90
CA GLN A 91 -0.80 -8.12 -9.88
C GLN A 91 -0.39 -9.45 -9.27
N PHE A 92 -1.30 -10.41 -9.31
CA PHE A 92 -1.06 -11.79 -8.95
C PHE A 92 -0.45 -12.49 -10.16
N GLN A 93 0.80 -12.90 -10.03
CA GLN A 93 1.44 -13.74 -11.04
C GLN A 93 0.97 -15.17 -10.80
N ASP A 94 0.44 -15.83 -11.82
CA ASP A 94 0.17 -17.27 -11.75
C ASP A 94 1.46 -17.99 -11.37
N GLN A 95 1.40 -18.77 -10.30
CA GLN A 95 2.46 -19.73 -10.01
C GLN A 95 2.46 -20.73 -11.17
N LYS A 96 3.50 -20.69 -12.02
CA LYS A 96 3.80 -21.87 -12.84
C LYS A 96 4.04 -23.02 -11.87
N LEU A 97 3.10 -23.97 -11.87
CA LEU A 97 3.19 -25.27 -11.20
C LEU A 97 4.43 -26.02 -11.69
#